data_AF-A0AAU6F4Q5-F1
#
_entry.id   AF-A0AAU6F4Q5-F1
#
_cell.length_a   1.000
_cell.length_b   1.000
_cell.length_c   1.000
_cell.angle_alpha   90.00
_cell.angle_beta   90.00
_cell.angle_gamma   90.00
#
_symmetry.space_group_name_H-M   'P 1'
#
loop_
_entity.id
_entity.type
_entity.pdbx_description
1 polymer ?
#
loop_
_entity_poly.entity_id
_entity_poly.type
_entity_poly.pdbx_seq_one_letter_code
_entity_poly.pdbx_strand_id
1 'polypeptide(L)' 'MDVPEHELPSPDGEFDPLAALRAGGFPDEGLDVEDVVSLAQLTPEEVTILLGLKSRLTDITSEVEAHSVEPIIGGVLF' A
#
# COMPACT_ATOMS: atom_id res chain seq x y z
N MET A 1 -33.12 -13.52 -32.47
CA MET A 1 -32.86 -12.71 -31.27
C MET A 1 -31.39 -12.84 -31.00
N ASP A 2 -30.64 -11.84 -31.47
CA ASP A 2 -29.23 -11.66 -31.16
C ASP A 2 -29.11 -11.41 -29.66
N VAL A 3 -28.27 -12.18 -28.97
CA VAL A 3 -27.90 -11.92 -27.58
C VAL A 3 -26.73 -10.93 -27.66
N PRO A 4 -26.84 -9.69 -27.15
CA PRO A 4 -25.72 -8.78 -27.17
C PRO A 4 -24.67 -9.33 -26.21
N GLU A 5 -23.54 -9.69 -26.82
CA GLU A 5 -22.18 -9.68 -26.31
C GLU A 5 -22.09 -9.54 -24.78
N HIS A 6 -22.00 -10.68 -24.11
CA HIS A 6 -21.25 -10.75 -22.86
C HIS A 6 -19.86 -10.20 -23.21
N GLU A 7 -19.67 -8.92 -22.92
CA GLU A 7 -18.39 -8.24 -22.90
C GLU A 7 -17.48 -9.13 -22.06
N LEU A 8 -16.65 -9.91 -22.75
CA LEU A 8 -15.61 -10.72 -22.13
C LEU A 8 -14.80 -9.72 -21.30
N PRO A 9 -14.51 -9.98 -20.01
CA PRO A 9 -13.64 -9.09 -19.26
C PRO A 9 -12.33 -8.98 -20.03
N SER A 10 -12.04 -7.78 -20.55
CA SER A 10 -10.80 -7.52 -21.29
C SER A 10 -9.61 -7.98 -20.43
N PRO A 11 -8.69 -8.81 -20.96
CA PRO A 11 -7.57 -9.35 -20.22
C PRO A 11 -6.44 -8.34 -19.96
N ASP A 12 -6.75 -7.05 -19.98
CA ASP A 12 -5.82 -5.98 -19.61
C ASP A 12 -6.21 -5.54 -18.19
N GLY A 13 -6.00 -6.46 -17.24
CA GLY A 13 -6.00 -6.13 -15.82
C GLY A 13 -4.82 -5.20 -15.54
N GLU A 14 -4.95 -3.95 -15.95
CA GLU A 14 -3.94 -2.92 -15.78
C GLU A 14 -3.59 -2.85 -14.29
N PHE A 15 -2.31 -3.11 -13.99
CA PHE A 15 -1.83 -3.09 -12.63
C PHE A 15 -2.02 -1.68 -12.08
N ASP A 16 -2.93 -1.53 -11.12
CA ASP A 16 -3.12 -0.29 -10.36
C ASP A 16 -2.24 -0.33 -9.11
N PRO A 17 -1.12 0.42 -9.09
CA PRO A 17 -0.19 0.41 -7.96
C PRO A 17 -0.83 0.95 -6.68
N LEU A 18 -1.73 1.93 -6.80
CA LEU A 18 -2.42 2.52 -5.65
C LEU A 18 -3.41 1.54 -5.05
N ALA A 19 -4.17 0.81 -5.88
CA ALA A 19 -5.05 -0.25 -5.41
C ALA A 19 -4.26 -1.35 -4.70
N ALA A 20 -3.12 -1.77 -5.26
CA ALA A 20 -2.26 -2.79 -4.66
C ALA A 20 -1.65 -2.34 -3.32
N LEU A 21 -1.17 -1.10 -3.23
CA LEU A 21 -0.66 -0.52 -1.99
C LEU A 21 -1.75 -0.43 -0.91
N ARG A 22 -2.95 0.08 -1.26
CA ARG A 22 -4.08 0.17 -0.34
C ARG A 22 -4.54 -1.21 0.15
N ALA A 23 -4.59 -2.20 -0.73
CA ALA A 23 -4.89 -3.59 -0.35
C ALA A 23 -3.83 -4.19 0.59
N GLY A 24 -2.56 -3.81 0.43
CA GLY A 24 -1.47 -4.13 1.35
C GLY A 24 -1.44 -3.29 2.62
N GLY A 25 -2.46 -2.45 2.83
CA GLY A 25 -2.63 -1.57 3.99
C GLY A 25 -1.60 -0.44 4.07
N PHE A 26 -1.02 -0.04 2.94
CA PHE A 26 -0.21 1.17 2.87
C PHE A 26 -1.11 2.38 3.16
N PRO A 27 -0.72 3.29 4.07
CA PRO A 27 -1.56 4.42 4.43
C PRO A 27 -1.67 5.40 3.26
N ASP A 28 -2.90 5.69 2.84
CA ASP A 28 -3.23 6.70 1.84
C ASP A 28 -3.73 8.01 2.45
N GLU A 29 -3.87 8.05 3.78
CA GLU A 29 -4.32 9.22 4.51
C GLU A 29 -3.22 10.30 4.57
N GLY A 30 -3.53 11.50 4.08
CA GLY A 30 -2.63 12.66 4.18
C GLY A 30 -1.58 12.78 3.08
N LEU A 31 -1.61 11.90 2.07
CA LEU A 31 -0.80 12.05 0.86
C LEU A 31 -1.24 13.30 0.09
N ASP A 32 -0.28 14.10 -0.35
CA ASP A 32 -0.56 15.18 -1.28
C ASP A 32 -0.71 14.65 -2.73
N VAL A 33 -1.07 15.54 -3.65
CA VAL A 33 -1.30 15.15 -5.05
C VAL A 33 0.00 14.68 -5.70
N GLU A 34 1.15 15.23 -5.32
CA GLU A 34 2.45 14.87 -5.89
C GLU A 34 2.88 13.46 -5.46
N ASP A 35 2.62 13.10 -4.21
CA ASP A 35 2.84 11.76 -3.66
C ASP A 35 1.93 10.73 -4.31
N VAL A 36 0.64 11.03 -4.49
CA VAL A 36 -0.30 10.12 -5.17
C VAL A 36 0.14 9.87 -6.61
N VAL A 37 0.59 10.90 -7.32
CA VAL A 37 1.11 10.77 -8.70
C VAL A 37 2.40 9.96 -8.74
N SER A 38 3.27 10.12 -7.75
CA SER A 38 4.50 9.33 -7.61
C SER A 38 4.18 7.86 -7.37
N LEU A 39 3.26 7.56 -6.47
CA LEU A 39 2.83 6.19 -6.17
C LEU A 39 2.08 5.53 -7.33
N ALA A 40 1.30 6.29 -8.10
CA ALA A 40 0.59 5.79 -9.28
C ALA A 40 1.52 5.38 -10.43
N GLN A 41 2.78 5.81 -10.42
CA GLN A 41 3.78 5.46 -11.43
C GLN A 41 4.65 4.25 -11.03
N LEU A 42 4.43 3.68 -9.84
CA LEU A 42 5.21 2.55 -9.37
C LEU A 42 4.95 1.31 -10.21
N THR A 43 6.04 0.60 -10.48
CA THR A 43 5.99 -0.72 -11.10
C THR A 43 5.51 -1.78 -10.11
N PRO A 44 5.05 -2.95 -10.59
CA PRO A 44 4.69 -4.07 -9.73
C PRO A 44 5.81 -4.54 -8.79
N GLU A 45 7.07 -4.47 -9.26
CA GLU A 45 8.24 -4.83 -8.47
C GLU A 45 8.44 -3.86 -7.29
N GLU A 46 8.34 -2.56 -7.55
CA GLU A 46 8.49 -1.52 -6.52
C GLU A 46 7.38 -1.60 -5.48
N VAL A 47 6.13 -1.85 -5.89
CA VAL A 47 5.02 -2.08 -4.95
C VAL A 47 5.29 -3.31 -4.07
N THR A 48 5.81 -4.39 -4.65
CA THR A 48 6.17 -5.60 -3.90
C THR A 48 7.24 -5.31 -2.85
N ILE A 49 8.26 -4.52 -3.22
CA ILE A 49 9.33 -4.10 -2.30
C ILE A 49 8.76 -3.25 -1.16
N LEU A 50 7.93 -2.24 -1.45
CA LEU A 50 7.34 -1.38 -0.43
C LEU A 50 6.48 -2.16 0.57
N LEU A 51 5.64 -3.08 0.08
CA LEU A 51 4.83 -3.94 0.93
C LEU A 51 5.69 -4.90 1.76
N GLY A 52 6.77 -5.44 1.19
CA GLY A 52 7.72 -6.28 1.91
C GLY A 52 8.43 -5.54 3.04
N LEU A 53 8.87 -4.30 2.79
CA LEU A 53 9.47 -3.44 3.81
C LEU A 53 8.48 -3.11 4.94
N LYS A 54 7.25 -2.75 4.60
CA LYS A 54 6.19 -2.50 5.58
C LYS A 54 5.92 -3.71 6.47
N SER A 55 5.80 -4.91 5.89
CA SER A 55 5.61 -6.14 6.66
C SER A 55 6.74 -6.35 7.67
N ARG A 56 7.98 -6.20 7.21
CA ARG A 56 9.16 -6.36 8.08
C ARG A 56 9.20 -5.33 9.20
N LEU A 57 8.85 -4.08 8.93
CA LEU A 57 8.78 -3.03 9.96
C LEU A 57 7.68 -3.34 10.98
N THR A 58 6.53 -3.84 10.52
CA THR A 58 5.41 -4.25 11.38
C THR A 58 5.82 -5.39 12.33
N ASP A 59 6.56 -6.38 11.82
CA ASP A 59 7.06 -7.51 12.63
C ASP A 59 8.04 -7.05 13.70
N ILE A 60 8.90 -6.06 13.40
CA ILE A 60 9.88 -5.53 14.36
C ILE A 60 9.21 -4.67 15.44
N THR A 61 8.13 -3.93 15.12
CA THR A 61 7.38 -3.15 16.12
C THR A 61 6.73 -4.01 17.21
N SER A 62 6.38 -5.27 16.90
CA SER A 62 5.77 -6.20 17.87
C SER A 62 6.72 -6.55 19.03
N GLU A 63 8.04 -6.57 18.79
CA GLU A 63 9.04 -6.86 19.83
C GLU A 63 9.39 -5.63 20.70
N VAL A 64 9.19 -4.42 20.17
CA VAL A 64 9.47 -3.16 20.88
C VAL A 64 8.33 -2.71 21.80
N GLU A 65 7.06 -3.01 21.47
CA GLU A 65 5.92 -2.72 22.36
C GLU A 65 5.93 -3.57 23.63
N ALA A 66 6.48 -4.79 23.58
CA ALA A 66 6.61 -5.65 24.77
C ALA A 66 7.63 -5.10 25.80
N HIS A 67 8.52 -4.20 25.39
CA HIS A 67 9.48 -3.51 26.27
C HIS A 67 9.07 -2.08 26.64
N SER A 68 8.02 -1.52 26.02
CA SER A 68 7.60 -0.13 26.21
C SER A 68 6.54 0.00 27.31
N VAL A 69 6.80 -0.55 28.50
CA VAL A 69 6.02 -0.29 29.73
C VAL A 69 6.32 1.12 30.31
N GLU A 70 6.79 2.05 29.48
CA GLU A 70 6.91 3.46 29.80
C GLU A 70 6.29 4.29 28.66
N PRO A 71 5.40 5.24 28.96
CA PRO A 71 4.56 5.88 27.95
C PRO A 71 5.39 6.90 27.18
N ILE A 72 5.87 6.54 25.99
CA ILE A 72 6.33 7.54 25.02
C ILE A 72 5.08 8.12 24.35
N ILE A 73 4.52 9.13 25.02
CA ILE A 73 3.54 10.06 24.46
C ILE A 73 4.22 10.79 23.29
N GLY A 74 3.69 10.58 22.09
CA GLY A 74 3.59 11.54 20.99
C GLY A 74 4.80 12.44 20.67
N GLY A 75 5.40 12.19 19.50
CA GLY A 75 6.09 13.21 18.70
C GLY A 75 7.62 13.18 18.84
N VAL A 76 8.31 12.76 17.78
CA VAL A 76 9.08 13.58 16.82
C VAL A 76 9.87 12.58 15.97
N LEU A 77 9.53 12.46 14.68
CA LEU A 77 10.40 11.81 13.69
C LEU A 77 11.51 12.81 13.34
N PHE A 78 12.76 12.38 13.48
CA PHE A 78 13.95 13.04 12.92
C PHE A 78 14.18 12.56 11.48
#